data_AF-A0A210W853-F1
#
_entry.id   AF-A0A210W853-F1
#
_cell.length_a   1.000
_cell.length_b   1.000
_cell.length_c   1.000
_cell.angle_alpha   90.00
_cell.angle_beta   90.00
_cell.angle_gamma   90.00
#
_symmetry.space_group_name_H-M   'P 1'
#
loop_
_entity.id
_entity.type
_entity.pdbx_description
1 polymer ?
#
loop_
_entity_poly.entity_id
_entity_poly.type
_entity_poly.pdbx_seq_one_letter_code
_entity_poly.pdbx_strand_id
1 'polypeptide(L)'
;MTVIELPIPRAIDIPVMDGQAPRLARTLVNQYWRRAQLLQRPASRPDAFAVFDDSIVQALSGLKQHLMHAPELDHACQQAIETAGAEILDEPSRIFALACLQALHLQRKHVHDGLEQTLGAHLQAQPNAVFNAMRFCFDNTVAEYFTWLLSQEKHRQSAPLAQLLQRLAISRPAVSDEFAQAISAWTSGLPGGVAALCDWRCTGRGDEAKAIAATQQDSDAQAALLALALMGSRQETPVARTLLARMPHSTVALALLAARDGHALASALRQGRHPQMPWALQVYAASLVGDIPLLRQLAAHTALEDEEACRTLADATALLTGEPADIAFDMGNEASGRAACVDAALAALPVSGPALRLGRPRTQVVLQESSAMVGAPLRRLLYLEHLSRVGAALWIEADDLAVVQALACSTASVIERAAFNIGRAQP
;
A
#
# COMPACT_ATOMS: atom_id res chain seq x y z
N MET A 1 -8.35 8.86 -6.01
CA MET A 1 -8.25 8.66 -7.46
C MET A 1 -9.56 8.11 -8.02
N THR A 2 -9.91 8.61 -9.19
CA THR A 2 -11.03 8.19 -10.06
C THR A 2 -10.93 6.69 -10.39
N VAL A 3 -12.02 5.96 -10.14
CA VAL A 3 -12.29 4.75 -10.93
C VAL A 3 -12.32 5.24 -12.37
N ILE A 4 -11.37 4.78 -13.19
CA ILE A 4 -11.50 4.96 -14.62
C ILE A 4 -12.56 3.94 -15.04
N GLU A 5 -13.84 4.32 -14.88
CA GLU A 5 -14.76 4.01 -15.96
C GLU A 5 -14.12 4.68 -17.16
N LEU A 6 -13.50 3.88 -18.01
CA LEU A 6 -12.99 4.41 -19.26
C LEU A 6 -14.20 5.02 -19.91
N PRO A 7 -14.22 6.36 -20.13
CA PRO A 7 -15.32 6.96 -20.84
C PRO A 7 -15.46 6.13 -22.10
N ILE A 8 -16.64 5.57 -22.37
CA ILE A 8 -16.94 4.97 -23.67
C ILE A 8 -16.85 6.17 -24.61
N PRO A 9 -15.71 6.43 -25.29
CA PRO A 9 -15.67 7.55 -26.18
C PRO A 9 -16.55 7.09 -27.34
N ARG A 10 -17.54 7.90 -27.72
CA ARG A 10 -18.11 7.72 -29.05
C ARG A 10 -16.91 7.70 -29.98
N ALA A 11 -16.69 6.56 -30.63
CA ALA A 11 -15.55 6.33 -31.51
C ALA A 11 -15.56 7.43 -32.58
N ILE A 12 -14.71 8.44 -32.41
CA ILE A 12 -14.49 9.48 -33.39
C ILE A 12 -12.97 9.64 -33.51
N ASP A 13 -12.47 9.07 -34.60
CA ASP A 13 -11.24 9.42 -35.32
C ASP A 13 -9.99 9.77 -34.48
N ILE A 14 -9.48 8.83 -33.69
CA ILE A 14 -8.08 8.89 -33.27
C ILE A 14 -7.24 8.28 -34.40
N PRO A 15 -6.29 9.03 -35.01
CA PRO A 15 -5.39 8.45 -35.98
C PRO A 15 -4.52 7.40 -35.28
N VAL A 16 -4.69 6.13 -35.63
CA VAL A 16 -3.83 5.05 -35.15
C VAL A 16 -2.46 5.25 -35.79
N MET A 17 -1.46 5.55 -34.96
CA MET A 17 -0.06 5.63 -35.39
C MET A 17 0.64 4.32 -35.02
N ASP A 18 1.11 3.57 -36.01
CA ASP A 18 1.70 2.21 -35.84
C ASP A 18 2.84 2.16 -34.80
N GLY A 19 3.58 3.26 -34.62
CA GLY A 19 4.67 3.35 -33.64
C GLY A 19 4.25 3.73 -32.21
N GLN A 20 3.00 4.12 -31.98
CA GLN A 20 2.56 4.67 -30.70
C GLN A 20 2.26 3.57 -29.66
N ALA A 21 1.54 2.52 -30.04
CA ALA A 21 1.23 1.42 -29.10
C ALA A 21 2.49 0.71 -28.56
N PRO A 22 3.49 0.33 -29.38
CA PRO A 22 4.73 -0.25 -28.86
C PRO A 22 5.51 0.69 -27.92
N ARG A 23 5.49 2.00 -28.17
CA ARG A 23 6.11 3.00 -27.27
C ARG A 23 5.40 3.09 -25.92
N LEU A 24 4.07 3.03 -25.91
CA LEU A 24 3.28 3.00 -24.68
C LEU A 24 3.53 1.69 -23.90
N ALA A 25 3.62 0.55 -24.59
CA ALA A 25 3.96 -0.74 -23.98
C ALA A 25 5.34 -0.70 -23.29
N ARG A 26 6.34 -0.14 -23.97
CA ARG A 26 7.67 0.12 -23.40
C ARG A 26 7.63 1.09 -22.22
N THR A 27 6.74 2.08 -22.26
CA THR A 27 6.56 3.05 -21.17
C THR A 27 6.11 2.34 -19.89
N LEU A 28 5.23 1.34 -19.96
CA LEU A 28 4.82 0.56 -18.78
C LEU A 28 6.01 -0.07 -18.05
N VAL A 29 6.93 -0.69 -18.80
CA VAL A 29 8.14 -1.31 -18.23
C VAL A 29 9.01 -0.25 -17.55
N ASN A 30 9.34 0.82 -18.29
CA ASN A 30 10.25 1.86 -17.80
C ASN A 30 9.72 2.58 -16.56
N GLN A 31 8.43 2.93 -16.55
CA GLN A 31 7.85 3.69 -15.43
C GLN A 31 7.62 2.81 -14.21
N TYR A 32 7.23 1.55 -14.39
CA TYR A 32 7.13 0.62 -13.25
C TYR A 32 8.51 0.35 -12.62
N TRP A 33 9.56 0.22 -13.42
CA TRP A 33 10.93 0.10 -12.92
C TRP A 33 11.33 1.34 -12.10
N ARG A 34 11.17 2.55 -12.66
CA ARG A 34 11.48 3.82 -11.97
C ARG A 34 10.71 3.95 -10.66
N ARG A 35 9.41 3.62 -10.69
CA ARG A 35 8.54 3.58 -9.52
C ARG A 35 9.07 2.60 -8.46
N ALA A 36 9.44 1.38 -8.85
CA ALA A 36 9.97 0.36 -7.93
C ALA A 36 11.30 0.79 -7.29
N GLN A 37 12.19 1.42 -8.07
CA GLN A 37 13.46 1.95 -7.58
C GLN A 37 13.26 3.08 -6.56
N LEU A 38 12.26 3.94 -6.79
CA LEU A 38 11.94 5.01 -5.85
C LEU A 38 11.27 4.49 -4.58
N LEU A 39 10.41 3.48 -4.67
CA LEU A 39 9.74 2.88 -3.49
C LEU A 39 10.73 2.29 -2.49
N GLN A 40 11.88 1.82 -2.97
CA GLN A 40 12.95 1.31 -2.10
C GLN A 40 13.72 2.42 -1.38
N ARG A 41 13.56 3.69 -1.78
CA ARG A 41 14.24 4.81 -1.14
C ARG A 41 13.42 5.29 0.05
N PRO A 42 13.99 5.31 1.27
CA PRO A 42 13.30 5.81 2.45
C PRO A 42 12.72 7.22 2.25
N ALA A 43 13.48 8.13 1.63
CA ALA A 43 13.11 9.55 1.44
C ALA A 43 12.11 9.83 0.28
N SER A 44 11.58 8.81 -0.38
CA SER A 44 10.72 8.99 -1.55
C SER A 44 9.33 9.54 -1.17
N ARG A 45 8.91 10.61 -1.87
CA ARG A 45 7.69 11.38 -1.58
C ARG A 45 6.53 11.08 -2.53
N PRO A 46 5.27 11.29 -2.11
CA PRO A 46 4.08 11.04 -2.94
C PRO A 46 4.15 11.71 -4.32
N ASP A 47 4.57 12.98 -4.38
CA ASP A 47 4.67 13.73 -5.65
C ASP A 47 5.63 13.08 -6.65
N ALA A 48 6.70 12.44 -6.17
CA ALA A 48 7.63 11.73 -7.05
C ALA A 48 6.95 10.48 -7.64
N PHE A 49 6.12 9.77 -6.87
CA PHE A 49 5.39 8.59 -7.33
C PHE A 49 4.25 8.91 -8.28
N ALA A 50 3.50 9.98 -8.02
CA ALA A 50 2.36 10.41 -8.81
C ALA A 50 2.73 10.57 -10.29
N VAL A 51 3.92 11.09 -10.59
CA VAL A 51 4.41 11.23 -11.98
C VAL A 51 4.52 9.88 -12.70
N PHE A 52 4.99 8.84 -12.01
CA PHE A 52 5.14 7.51 -12.59
C PHE A 52 3.80 6.79 -12.71
N ASP A 53 2.95 6.91 -11.70
CA ASP A 53 1.61 6.32 -11.69
C ASP A 53 0.72 6.94 -12.76
N ASP A 54 0.71 8.27 -12.89
CA ASP A 54 0.01 8.98 -13.96
C ASP A 54 0.53 8.55 -15.32
N SER A 55 1.85 8.39 -15.47
CA SER A 55 2.46 7.91 -16.71
C SER A 55 2.04 6.46 -17.04
N ILE A 56 1.96 5.59 -16.04
CA ILE A 56 1.47 4.20 -16.20
C ILE A 56 0.00 4.22 -16.62
N VAL A 57 -0.84 5.00 -15.95
CA VAL A 57 -2.27 5.12 -16.23
C VAL A 57 -2.52 5.66 -17.64
N GLN A 58 -1.81 6.73 -18.04
CA GLN A 58 -1.86 7.29 -19.38
C GLN A 58 -1.43 6.26 -20.44
N ALA A 59 -0.36 5.51 -20.17
CA ALA A 59 0.10 4.45 -21.06
C ALA A 59 -0.94 3.32 -21.21
N LEU A 60 -1.56 2.88 -20.11
CA LEU A 60 -2.62 1.86 -20.14
C LEU A 60 -3.86 2.32 -20.90
N SER A 61 -4.30 3.56 -20.66
CA SER A 61 -5.46 4.13 -21.37
C SER A 61 -5.19 4.24 -22.87
N GLY A 62 -4.01 4.74 -23.26
CA GLY A 62 -3.63 4.84 -24.66
C GLY A 62 -3.48 3.47 -25.32
N LEU A 63 -2.85 2.50 -24.65
CA LEU A 63 -2.75 1.12 -25.14
C LEU A 63 -4.11 0.51 -25.37
N LYS A 64 -5.03 0.64 -24.41
CA LYS A 64 -6.38 0.12 -24.56
C LYS A 64 -7.07 0.71 -25.79
N GLN A 65 -7.00 2.03 -25.98
CA GLN A 65 -7.59 2.69 -27.15
C GLN A 65 -6.98 2.17 -28.45
N HIS A 66 -5.65 2.13 -28.58
CA HIS A 66 -5.00 1.65 -29.80
C HIS A 66 -5.31 0.17 -30.09
N LEU A 67 -5.25 -0.70 -29.08
CA LEU A 67 -5.50 -2.14 -29.24
C LEU A 67 -6.97 -2.50 -29.48
N MET A 68 -7.90 -1.61 -29.14
CA MET A 68 -9.31 -1.71 -29.54
C MET A 68 -9.49 -1.44 -31.04
N HIS A 69 -8.68 -0.56 -31.64
CA HIS A 69 -8.78 -0.18 -33.05
C HIS A 69 -7.86 -0.99 -33.98
N ALA A 70 -6.69 -1.39 -33.52
CA ALA A 70 -5.68 -2.14 -34.29
C ALA A 70 -5.14 -3.34 -33.47
N PRO A 71 -5.91 -4.43 -33.35
CA PRO A 71 -5.52 -5.63 -32.60
C PRO A 71 -4.23 -6.29 -33.05
N GLU A 72 -3.88 -6.16 -34.31
CA GLU A 72 -2.66 -6.68 -34.93
C GLU A 72 -1.37 -6.12 -34.31
N LEU A 73 -1.45 -4.97 -33.61
CA LEU A 73 -0.32 -4.37 -32.89
C LEU A 73 0.06 -5.12 -31.60
N ASP A 74 -0.72 -6.13 -31.19
CA ASP A 74 -0.45 -6.93 -29.98
C ASP A 74 0.96 -7.52 -29.98
N HIS A 75 1.37 -8.11 -31.11
CA HIS A 75 2.68 -8.74 -31.23
C HIS A 75 3.82 -7.72 -31.12
N ALA A 76 3.65 -6.54 -31.74
CA ALA A 76 4.61 -5.45 -31.64
C ALA A 76 4.71 -4.89 -30.22
N CYS A 77 3.59 -4.81 -29.49
CA CYS A 77 3.58 -4.41 -28.09
C CYS A 77 4.32 -5.43 -27.21
N GLN A 78 4.07 -6.73 -27.41
CA GLN A 78 4.77 -7.79 -26.69
C GLN A 78 6.28 -7.75 -26.95
N GLN A 79 6.71 -7.63 -28.22
CA GLN A 79 8.12 -7.50 -28.56
C GLN A 79 8.77 -6.27 -27.92
N ALA A 80 8.06 -5.14 -27.89
CA ALA A 80 8.56 -3.92 -27.24
C ALA A 80 8.73 -4.08 -25.73
N ILE A 81 7.84 -4.81 -25.06
CA ILE A 81 7.95 -5.15 -23.64
C ILE A 81 9.15 -6.06 -23.40
N GLU A 82 9.31 -7.13 -24.19
CA GLU A 82 10.44 -8.06 -24.06
C GLU A 82 11.77 -7.32 -24.26
N THR A 83 11.85 -6.47 -25.29
CA THR A 83 13.04 -5.68 -25.58
C THR A 83 13.37 -4.72 -24.44
N ALA A 84 12.38 -3.98 -23.93
CA ALA A 84 12.57 -3.06 -22.82
C ALA A 84 12.97 -3.77 -21.51
N GLY A 85 12.37 -4.93 -21.23
CA GLY A 85 12.73 -5.76 -20.09
C GLY A 85 14.17 -6.25 -20.16
N ALA A 86 14.63 -6.67 -21.34
CA ALA A 86 16.01 -7.09 -21.57
C ALA A 86 17.01 -5.92 -21.43
N GLU A 87 16.63 -4.71 -21.83
CA GLU A 87 17.48 -3.52 -21.70
C GLU A 87 17.63 -3.05 -20.25
N ILE A 88 16.55 -3.08 -19.47
CA ILE A 88 16.56 -2.65 -18.06
C ILE A 88 17.14 -3.73 -17.14
N LEU A 89 17.12 -5.00 -17.58
CA LEU A 89 17.50 -6.17 -16.78
C LEU A 89 16.66 -6.32 -15.50
N ASP A 90 15.40 -5.90 -15.54
CA ASP A 90 14.44 -6.01 -14.42
C ASP A 90 13.22 -6.85 -14.79
N GLU A 91 13.26 -8.11 -14.35
CA GLU A 91 12.22 -9.11 -14.60
C GLU A 91 10.83 -8.73 -14.02
N PRO A 92 10.72 -8.15 -12.80
CA PRO A 92 9.44 -7.66 -12.28
C PRO A 92 8.76 -6.64 -13.20
N SER A 93 9.50 -5.70 -13.79
CA SER A 93 8.94 -4.66 -14.66
C SER A 93 8.47 -5.22 -16.00
N ARG A 94 9.19 -6.20 -16.54
CA ARG A 94 8.77 -6.94 -17.73
C ARG A 94 7.45 -7.69 -17.47
N ILE A 95 7.39 -8.46 -16.38
CA ILE A 95 6.19 -9.22 -16.00
C ILE A 95 5.00 -8.30 -15.69
N PHE A 96 5.23 -7.15 -15.02
CA PHE A 96 4.20 -6.15 -14.80
C PHE A 96 3.54 -5.72 -16.13
N ALA A 97 4.34 -5.34 -17.12
CA ALA A 97 3.81 -4.87 -18.40
C ALA A 97 3.12 -5.99 -19.20
N LEU A 98 3.65 -7.22 -19.17
CA LEU A 98 3.01 -8.38 -19.80
C LEU A 98 1.65 -8.70 -19.15
N ALA A 99 1.57 -8.67 -17.82
CA ALA A 99 0.33 -8.88 -17.09
C ALA A 99 -0.70 -7.77 -17.37
N CYS A 100 -0.26 -6.51 -17.51
CA CYS A 100 -1.12 -5.42 -17.96
C CYS A 100 -1.68 -5.67 -19.38
N LEU A 101 -0.83 -6.10 -20.31
CA LEU A 101 -1.26 -6.41 -21.68
C LEU A 101 -2.28 -7.57 -21.71
N GLN A 102 -2.08 -8.59 -20.88
CA GLN A 102 -3.02 -9.70 -20.69
C GLN A 102 -4.37 -9.23 -20.14
N ALA A 103 -4.38 -8.34 -19.15
CA ALA A 103 -5.63 -7.76 -18.64
C ALA A 103 -6.36 -6.96 -19.73
N LEU A 104 -5.64 -6.17 -20.54
CA LEU A 104 -6.23 -5.45 -21.67
C LEU A 104 -6.81 -6.39 -22.73
N HIS A 105 -6.17 -7.54 -22.98
CA HIS A 105 -6.70 -8.57 -23.89
C HIS A 105 -7.99 -9.16 -23.39
N LEU A 106 -8.05 -9.49 -22.09
CA LEU A 106 -9.26 -9.98 -21.44
C LEU A 106 -10.40 -8.97 -21.57
N GLN A 107 -10.12 -7.69 -21.29
CA GLN A 107 -11.09 -6.59 -21.39
C GLN A 107 -11.63 -6.38 -22.80
N ARG A 108 -10.83 -6.67 -23.85
CA ARG A 108 -11.24 -6.53 -25.26
C ARG A 108 -12.04 -7.72 -25.76
N LYS A 109 -11.56 -8.94 -25.48
CA LYS A 109 -12.10 -10.16 -26.12
C LYS A 109 -13.28 -10.74 -25.36
N HIS A 110 -13.47 -10.44 -24.07
CA HIS A 110 -14.42 -11.13 -23.19
C HIS A 110 -14.31 -12.67 -23.25
N VAL A 111 -13.12 -13.18 -23.63
CA VAL A 111 -12.82 -14.60 -23.78
C VAL A 111 -11.60 -14.92 -22.94
N HIS A 112 -11.68 -16.03 -22.20
CA HIS A 112 -10.72 -16.41 -21.15
C HIS A 112 -9.58 -17.34 -21.63
N ASP A 113 -9.60 -17.73 -22.91
CA ASP A 113 -8.75 -18.79 -23.45
C ASP A 113 -7.25 -18.47 -23.33
N GLY A 114 -6.51 -19.36 -22.65
CA GLY A 114 -5.05 -19.28 -22.50
C GLY A 114 -4.52 -18.24 -21.49
N LEU A 115 -5.39 -17.35 -20.98
CA LEU A 115 -5.01 -16.33 -20.00
C LEU A 115 -4.53 -16.96 -18.69
N GLU A 116 -5.18 -18.04 -18.26
CA GLU A 116 -4.87 -18.73 -16.99
C GLU A 116 -3.44 -19.31 -16.99
N GLN A 117 -3.01 -19.94 -18.09
CA GLN A 117 -1.67 -20.54 -18.18
C GLN A 117 -0.58 -19.47 -18.15
N THR A 118 -0.78 -18.39 -18.91
CA THR A 118 0.22 -17.34 -19.06
C THR A 118 0.29 -16.46 -17.81
N LEU A 119 -0.86 -16.05 -17.26
CA LEU A 119 -0.94 -15.30 -16.00
C LEU A 119 -0.45 -16.16 -14.83
N GLY A 120 -0.76 -17.46 -14.83
CA GLY A 120 -0.29 -18.42 -13.82
C GLY A 120 1.23 -18.53 -13.77
N ALA A 121 1.91 -18.62 -14.92
CA ALA A 121 3.36 -18.65 -15.00
C ALA A 121 3.99 -17.34 -14.48
N HIS A 122 3.44 -16.20 -14.88
CA HIS A 122 3.89 -14.89 -14.39
C HIS A 122 3.64 -14.70 -12.90
N LEU A 123 2.50 -15.19 -12.39
CA LEU A 123 2.13 -15.10 -10.98
C LEU A 123 3.05 -15.94 -10.10
N GLN A 124 3.47 -17.11 -10.59
CA GLN A 124 4.48 -17.94 -9.92
C GLN A 124 5.85 -17.26 -9.90
N ALA A 125 6.24 -16.60 -11.00
CA ALA A 125 7.55 -15.96 -11.11
C ALA A 125 7.65 -14.64 -10.33
N GLN A 126 6.66 -13.75 -10.45
CA GLN A 126 6.66 -12.40 -9.89
C GLN A 126 5.28 -11.98 -9.35
N PRO A 127 4.85 -12.52 -8.19
CA PRO A 127 3.48 -12.31 -7.69
C PRO A 127 3.14 -10.86 -7.37
N ASN A 128 4.12 -10.06 -6.94
CA ASN A 128 3.93 -8.64 -6.65
C ASN A 128 3.75 -7.81 -7.92
N ALA A 129 4.49 -8.12 -8.99
CA ALA A 129 4.34 -7.45 -10.28
C ALA A 129 2.97 -7.73 -10.89
N VAL A 130 2.53 -9.00 -10.86
CA VAL A 130 1.20 -9.40 -11.34
C VAL A 130 0.10 -8.74 -10.51
N PHE A 131 0.20 -8.74 -9.17
CA PHE A 131 -0.75 -8.03 -8.32
C PHE A 131 -0.86 -6.55 -8.68
N ASN A 132 0.27 -5.85 -8.83
CA ASN A 132 0.26 -4.43 -9.20
C ASN A 132 -0.36 -4.22 -10.58
N ALA A 133 -0.02 -5.05 -11.58
CA ALA A 133 -0.60 -4.98 -12.91
C ALA A 133 -2.13 -5.13 -12.89
N MET A 134 -2.61 -6.19 -12.21
CA MET A 134 -4.03 -6.43 -12.04
C MET A 134 -4.70 -5.29 -11.28
N ARG A 135 -4.07 -4.73 -10.24
CA ARG A 135 -4.59 -3.57 -9.49
C ARG A 135 -4.82 -2.35 -10.39
N PHE A 136 -3.88 -2.03 -11.29
CA PHE A 136 -4.04 -0.92 -12.25
C PHE A 136 -5.12 -1.21 -13.28
N CYS A 137 -5.25 -2.46 -13.72
CA CYS A 137 -6.19 -2.86 -14.76
C CYS A 137 -7.54 -3.36 -14.20
N PHE A 138 -7.78 -3.32 -12.89
CA PHE A 138 -8.94 -3.98 -12.27
C PHE A 138 -10.24 -3.23 -12.61
N ASP A 139 -11.05 -3.81 -13.48
CA ASP A 139 -12.40 -3.39 -13.88
C ASP A 139 -13.40 -4.55 -13.76
N ASN A 140 -14.66 -4.31 -14.16
CA ASN A 140 -15.72 -5.32 -14.09
C ASN A 140 -15.38 -6.59 -14.88
N THR A 141 -14.84 -6.46 -16.10
CA THR A 141 -14.48 -7.62 -16.93
C THR A 141 -13.39 -8.47 -16.29
N VAL A 142 -12.37 -7.82 -15.70
CA VAL A 142 -11.31 -8.52 -14.96
C VAL A 142 -11.88 -9.17 -13.69
N ALA A 143 -12.79 -8.50 -12.98
CA ALA A 143 -13.44 -9.03 -11.79
C ALA A 143 -14.35 -10.23 -12.10
N GLU A 144 -15.11 -10.19 -13.21
CA GLU A 144 -15.92 -11.30 -13.72
C GLU A 144 -15.05 -12.53 -14.00
N TYR A 145 -13.91 -12.34 -14.67
CA TYR A 145 -12.97 -13.43 -14.92
C TYR A 145 -12.44 -14.06 -13.63
N PHE A 146 -12.05 -13.24 -12.65
CA PHE A 146 -11.57 -13.75 -11.37
C PHE A 146 -12.67 -14.40 -10.54
N THR A 147 -13.92 -13.94 -10.68
CA THR A 147 -15.11 -14.59 -10.11
C THR A 147 -15.34 -15.97 -10.75
N TRP A 148 -15.22 -16.06 -12.07
CA TRP A 148 -15.26 -17.34 -12.77
C TRP A 148 -14.12 -18.27 -12.32
N LEU A 149 -12.88 -17.78 -12.20
CA LEU A 149 -11.76 -18.57 -11.67
C LEU A 149 -12.04 -19.11 -10.26
N LEU A 150 -12.63 -18.28 -9.38
CA LEU A 150 -13.05 -18.68 -8.04
C LEU A 150 -14.14 -19.76 -8.06
N SER A 151 -14.96 -19.85 -9.11
CA SER A 151 -15.97 -20.92 -9.24
C SER A 151 -15.34 -22.29 -9.55
N GLN A 152 -14.12 -22.33 -10.09
CA GLN A 152 -13.44 -23.56 -10.47
C GLN A 152 -12.65 -24.15 -9.27
N GLU A 153 -12.97 -25.37 -8.86
CA GLU A 153 -12.34 -26.02 -7.70
C GLU A 153 -10.81 -26.14 -7.82
N LYS A 154 -10.30 -26.43 -9.03
CA LYS A 154 -8.86 -26.56 -9.30
C LYS A 154 -8.09 -25.28 -8.93
N HIS A 155 -8.68 -24.11 -9.15
CA HIS A 155 -8.02 -22.82 -8.93
C HIS A 155 -8.04 -22.37 -7.46
N ARG A 156 -9.04 -22.83 -6.68
CA ARG A 156 -9.10 -22.58 -5.23
C ARG A 156 -7.92 -23.17 -4.46
N GLN A 157 -7.27 -24.20 -5.01
CA GLN A 157 -6.14 -24.88 -4.39
C GLN A 157 -4.79 -24.23 -4.72
N SER A 158 -4.75 -23.28 -5.68
CA SER A 158 -3.52 -22.59 -6.06
C SER A 158 -3.20 -21.48 -5.06
N ALA A 159 -2.18 -21.68 -4.22
CA ALA A 159 -1.77 -20.70 -3.21
C ALA A 159 -1.41 -19.31 -3.78
N PRO A 160 -0.67 -19.18 -4.91
CA PRO A 160 -0.37 -17.88 -5.51
C PRO A 160 -1.63 -17.15 -6.01
N LEU A 161 -2.57 -17.88 -6.61
CA LEU A 161 -3.83 -17.32 -7.09
C LEU A 161 -4.73 -16.90 -5.92
N ALA A 162 -4.83 -17.75 -4.90
CA ALA A 162 -5.51 -17.45 -3.65
C ALA A 162 -5.03 -16.12 -3.05
N GLN A 163 -3.72 -15.94 -2.96
CA GLN A 163 -3.11 -14.72 -2.43
C GLN A 163 -3.38 -13.50 -3.34
N LEU A 164 -3.28 -13.64 -4.66
CA LEU A 164 -3.60 -12.58 -5.61
C LEU A 164 -5.04 -12.09 -5.42
N LEU A 165 -6.00 -13.02 -5.39
CA LEU A 165 -7.42 -12.72 -5.29
C LEU A 165 -7.74 -12.04 -3.96
N GLN A 166 -7.22 -12.54 -2.84
CA GLN A 166 -7.40 -11.91 -1.53
C GLN A 166 -6.84 -10.49 -1.51
N ARG A 167 -5.64 -10.25 -2.07
CA ARG A 167 -5.05 -8.91 -2.15
C ARG A 167 -5.87 -7.98 -3.04
N LEU A 168 -6.41 -8.46 -4.16
CA LEU A 168 -7.28 -7.68 -5.04
C LEU A 168 -8.59 -7.32 -4.33
N ALA A 169 -9.22 -8.26 -3.64
CA ALA A 169 -10.44 -8.03 -2.88
C ALA A 169 -10.24 -7.05 -1.72
N ILE A 170 -9.10 -7.11 -1.04
CA ILE A 170 -8.78 -6.15 0.00
C ILE A 170 -8.58 -4.73 -0.56
N SER A 171 -7.91 -4.61 -1.71
CA SER A 171 -7.54 -3.33 -2.32
C SER A 171 -8.65 -2.69 -3.18
N ARG A 172 -9.55 -3.48 -3.77
CA ARG A 172 -10.56 -3.04 -4.74
C ARG A 172 -11.93 -3.74 -4.55
N PRO A 173 -12.48 -3.85 -3.34
CA PRO A 173 -13.72 -4.60 -3.12
C PRO A 173 -14.93 -3.99 -3.85
N ALA A 174 -14.94 -2.66 -4.03
CA ALA A 174 -16.06 -1.93 -4.63
C ALA A 174 -16.08 -1.94 -6.17
N VAL A 175 -15.13 -2.63 -6.83
CA VAL A 175 -15.15 -2.70 -8.29
C VAL A 175 -16.25 -3.65 -8.76
N SER A 176 -16.49 -4.77 -8.05
CA SER A 176 -17.55 -5.70 -8.40
C SER A 176 -18.11 -6.34 -7.13
N ASP A 177 -19.41 -6.13 -6.89
CA ASP A 177 -20.14 -6.75 -5.78
C ASP A 177 -20.15 -8.28 -5.92
N GLU A 178 -20.27 -8.80 -7.15
CA GLU A 178 -20.25 -10.24 -7.42
C GLU A 178 -18.90 -10.85 -7.03
N PHE A 179 -17.79 -10.20 -7.41
CA PHE A 179 -16.46 -10.64 -7.02
C PHE A 179 -16.27 -10.57 -5.50
N ALA A 180 -16.69 -9.48 -4.86
CA ALA A 180 -16.59 -9.32 -3.41
C ALA A 180 -17.40 -10.39 -2.65
N GLN A 181 -18.60 -10.72 -3.12
CA GLN A 181 -19.42 -11.79 -2.55
C GLN A 181 -18.79 -13.16 -2.76
N ALA A 182 -18.36 -13.47 -3.98
CA ALA A 182 -17.75 -14.77 -4.30
C ALA A 182 -16.47 -15.02 -3.50
N ILE A 183 -15.61 -14.00 -3.39
CA ILE A 183 -14.37 -14.14 -2.65
C ILE A 183 -14.59 -14.19 -1.14
N SER A 184 -15.51 -13.40 -0.57
CA SER A 184 -15.88 -13.50 0.85
C SER A 184 -16.45 -14.88 1.19
N ALA A 185 -17.34 -15.41 0.36
CA ALA A 185 -17.89 -16.76 0.55
C ALA A 185 -16.78 -17.81 0.63
N TRP A 186 -15.77 -17.70 -0.24
CA TRP A 186 -14.62 -18.60 -0.22
C TRP A 186 -13.66 -18.34 0.96
N THR A 187 -13.32 -17.10 1.29
CA THR A 187 -12.39 -16.77 2.38
C THR A 187 -12.97 -16.99 3.76
N SER A 188 -14.30 -16.99 3.91
CA SER A 188 -15.00 -17.28 5.17
C SER A 188 -14.52 -18.60 5.79
N GLY A 189 -14.35 -19.65 4.98
CA GLY A 189 -13.88 -20.96 5.40
C GLY A 189 -12.36 -21.13 5.53
N LEU A 190 -11.56 -20.13 5.13
CA LEU A 190 -10.10 -20.20 5.21
C LEU A 190 -9.58 -19.67 6.55
N PRO A 191 -8.57 -20.31 7.16
CA PRO A 191 -7.89 -19.73 8.32
C PRO A 191 -6.99 -18.56 7.89
N GLY A 192 -6.53 -17.78 8.87
CA GLY A 192 -5.46 -16.79 8.68
C GLY A 192 -5.95 -15.33 8.60
N GLY A 193 -4.98 -14.43 8.80
CA GLY A 193 -5.25 -13.00 8.96
C GLY A 193 -5.65 -12.29 7.66
N VAL A 194 -5.04 -12.68 6.54
CA VAL A 194 -5.38 -12.12 5.23
C VAL A 194 -6.82 -12.50 4.83
N ALA A 195 -7.25 -13.73 5.15
CA ALA A 195 -8.63 -14.16 4.90
C ALA A 195 -9.64 -13.37 5.76
N ALA A 196 -9.36 -13.19 7.06
CA ALA A 196 -10.20 -12.40 7.96
C ALA A 196 -10.33 -10.93 7.52
N LEU A 197 -9.21 -10.35 7.08
CA LEU A 197 -9.18 -9.00 6.55
C LEU A 197 -9.94 -8.89 5.22
N CYS A 198 -9.73 -9.83 4.30
CA CYS A 198 -10.45 -9.89 3.03
C CYS A 198 -11.96 -9.94 3.25
N ASP A 199 -12.42 -10.82 4.14
CA ASP A 199 -13.83 -10.97 4.46
C ASP A 199 -14.44 -9.67 5.01
N TRP A 200 -13.77 -9.03 5.96
CA TRP A 200 -14.20 -7.73 6.47
C TRP A 200 -14.27 -6.66 5.37
N ARG A 201 -13.29 -6.63 4.46
CA ARG A 201 -13.25 -5.65 3.37
C ARG A 201 -14.37 -5.83 2.37
N CYS A 202 -14.73 -7.07 2.07
CA CYS A 202 -15.78 -7.38 1.11
C CYS A 202 -17.19 -7.16 1.70
N THR A 203 -17.41 -7.50 2.97
CA THR A 203 -18.77 -7.52 3.54
C THR A 203 -19.05 -6.40 4.53
N GLY A 204 -18.00 -5.77 5.09
CA GLY A 204 -18.11 -4.90 6.27
C GLY A 204 -18.50 -5.64 7.55
N ARG A 205 -18.65 -6.97 7.49
CA ARG A 205 -18.95 -7.87 8.60
C ARG A 205 -17.70 -8.71 8.83
N GLY A 206 -17.20 -8.73 10.05
CA GLY A 206 -15.96 -9.42 10.39
C GLY A 206 -16.17 -10.50 11.42
N ASP A 207 -15.35 -11.54 11.37
CA ASP A 207 -15.24 -12.52 12.44
C ASP A 207 -14.07 -12.15 13.37
N GLU A 208 -14.39 -11.51 14.50
CA GLU A 208 -13.40 -11.14 15.51
C GLU A 208 -12.69 -12.37 16.09
N ALA A 209 -13.39 -13.49 16.29
CA ALA A 209 -12.81 -14.69 16.88
C ALA A 209 -11.76 -15.29 15.93
N LYS A 210 -12.07 -15.34 14.64
CA LYS A 210 -11.13 -15.74 13.58
C LYS A 210 -9.92 -14.82 13.51
N ALA A 211 -10.13 -13.50 13.55
CA ALA A 211 -9.02 -12.55 13.52
C ALA A 211 -8.14 -12.67 14.78
N ILE A 212 -8.72 -12.78 15.98
CA ILE A 212 -7.96 -13.02 17.23
C ILE A 212 -7.15 -14.32 17.12
N ALA A 213 -7.77 -15.42 16.70
CA ALA A 213 -7.07 -16.69 16.54
C ALA A 213 -5.91 -16.58 15.53
N ALA A 214 -6.11 -15.85 14.42
CA ALA A 214 -5.07 -15.62 13.43
C ALA A 214 -3.92 -14.74 13.95
N THR A 215 -4.16 -13.78 14.86
CA THR A 215 -3.04 -13.03 15.48
C THR A 215 -2.13 -13.88 16.34
N GLN A 216 -2.59 -15.04 16.82
CA GLN A 216 -1.78 -15.96 17.62
C GLN A 216 -0.81 -16.76 16.75
N GLN A 217 -1.08 -16.88 15.45
CA GLN A 217 -0.21 -17.50 14.46
C GLN A 217 0.73 -16.42 13.89
N ASP A 218 2.03 -16.70 13.73
CA ASP A 218 2.97 -15.69 13.22
C ASP A 218 2.75 -15.35 11.73
N SER A 219 2.22 -16.32 10.95
CA SER A 219 1.80 -16.09 9.57
C SER A 219 0.57 -15.16 9.54
N ASP A 220 0.66 -14.03 8.84
CA ASP A 220 -0.42 -13.06 8.64
C ASP A 220 -0.97 -12.36 9.91
N ALA A 221 -0.25 -12.43 11.03
CA ALA A 221 -0.68 -11.81 12.30
C ALA A 221 -0.98 -10.31 12.17
N GLN A 222 -0.21 -9.60 11.35
CA GLN A 222 -0.39 -8.17 11.11
C GLN A 222 -1.67 -7.87 10.32
N ALA A 223 -2.04 -8.72 9.37
CA ALA A 223 -3.29 -8.58 8.62
C ALA A 223 -4.51 -8.88 9.51
N ALA A 224 -4.39 -9.89 10.38
CA ALA A 224 -5.41 -10.20 11.37
C ALA A 224 -5.63 -9.05 12.36
N LEU A 225 -4.54 -8.49 12.91
CA LEU A 225 -4.61 -7.37 13.84
C LEU A 225 -5.24 -6.14 13.18
N LEU A 226 -4.91 -5.92 11.91
CA LEU A 226 -5.52 -4.84 11.14
C LEU A 226 -7.02 -5.06 10.91
N ALA A 227 -7.44 -6.29 10.64
CA ALA A 227 -8.85 -6.64 10.55
C ALA A 227 -9.58 -6.33 11.87
N LEU A 228 -9.00 -6.65 13.03
CA LEU A 228 -9.56 -6.29 14.34
C LEU A 228 -9.70 -4.78 14.53
N ALA A 229 -8.69 -4.01 14.11
CA ALA A 229 -8.74 -2.55 14.20
C ALA A 229 -9.85 -1.96 13.33
N LEU A 230 -10.02 -2.48 12.12
CA LEU A 230 -11.08 -2.10 11.19
C LEU A 230 -12.48 -2.47 11.69
N MET A 231 -12.61 -3.60 12.39
CA MET A 231 -13.86 -3.99 13.06
C MET A 231 -14.18 -3.10 14.27
N GLY A 232 -13.23 -2.29 14.76
CA GLY A 232 -13.38 -1.53 15.99
C GLY A 232 -13.42 -2.41 17.24
N SER A 233 -12.79 -3.58 17.20
CA SER A 233 -12.81 -4.54 18.29
C SER A 233 -12.15 -3.97 19.56
N ARG A 234 -12.78 -4.21 20.71
CA ARG A 234 -12.19 -3.87 22.03
C ARG A 234 -10.94 -4.68 22.35
N GLN A 235 -10.73 -5.79 21.65
CA GLN A 235 -9.55 -6.65 21.81
C GLN A 235 -8.35 -6.17 21.00
N GLU A 236 -8.51 -5.18 20.13
CA GLU A 236 -7.43 -4.65 19.27
C GLU A 236 -6.18 -4.26 20.08
N THR A 237 -6.32 -3.39 21.10
CA THR A 237 -5.18 -2.88 21.86
C THR A 237 -4.47 -3.96 22.71
N PRO A 238 -5.19 -4.82 23.47
CA PRO A 238 -4.56 -5.95 24.16
C PRO A 238 -3.82 -6.92 23.21
N VAL A 239 -4.40 -7.21 22.05
CA VAL A 239 -3.80 -8.10 21.04
C VAL A 239 -2.59 -7.43 20.39
N ALA A 240 -2.65 -6.14 20.05
CA ALA A 240 -1.52 -5.39 19.52
C ALA A 240 -0.33 -5.38 20.49
N ARG A 241 -0.58 -5.22 21.80
CA ARG A 241 0.47 -5.26 22.83
C ARG A 241 1.16 -6.63 22.88
N THR A 242 0.36 -7.69 22.89
CA THR A 242 0.86 -9.07 22.88
C THR A 242 1.65 -9.36 21.61
N LEU A 243 1.14 -8.91 20.45
CA LEU A 243 1.80 -9.10 19.18
C LEU A 243 3.12 -8.33 19.09
N LEU A 244 3.19 -7.07 19.53
CA LEU A 244 4.43 -6.29 19.49
C LEU A 244 5.50 -6.87 20.43
N ALA A 245 5.10 -7.44 21.56
CA ALA A 245 6.04 -8.12 22.46
C ALA A 245 6.63 -9.39 21.82
N ARG A 246 5.84 -10.14 21.04
CA ARG A 246 6.29 -11.36 20.34
C ARG A 246 7.00 -11.05 19.00
N MET A 247 6.55 -10.02 18.30
CA MET A 247 7.00 -9.60 16.97
C MET A 247 7.40 -8.10 17.01
N PRO A 248 8.61 -7.78 17.49
CA PRO A 248 9.08 -6.39 17.67
C PRO A 248 9.18 -5.58 16.37
N HIS A 249 9.15 -6.24 15.22
CA HIS A 249 9.15 -5.62 13.89
C HIS A 249 7.73 -5.36 13.34
N SER A 250 6.68 -5.62 14.12
CA SER A 250 5.29 -5.39 13.66
C SER A 250 4.97 -3.91 13.59
N THR A 251 4.97 -3.38 12.37
CA THR A 251 4.59 -2.00 12.07
C THR A 251 3.11 -1.73 12.35
N VAL A 252 2.23 -2.74 12.15
CA VAL A 252 0.80 -2.60 12.44
C VAL A 252 0.58 -2.46 13.95
N ALA A 253 1.14 -3.38 14.75
CA ALA A 253 0.99 -3.31 16.20
C ALA A 253 1.56 -2.00 16.78
N LEU A 254 2.71 -1.57 16.27
CA LEU A 254 3.33 -0.30 16.67
C LEU A 254 2.42 0.90 16.39
N ALA A 255 1.92 1.03 15.16
CA ALA A 255 1.07 2.15 14.77
C ALA A 255 -0.25 2.17 15.55
N LEU A 256 -0.89 1.01 15.76
CA LEU A 256 -2.12 0.91 16.55
C LEU A 256 -1.91 1.30 18.01
N LEU A 257 -0.81 0.85 18.63
CA LEU A 257 -0.47 1.22 20.01
C LEU A 257 -0.11 2.70 20.13
N ALA A 258 0.61 3.27 19.16
CA ALA A 258 0.84 4.72 19.12
C ALA A 258 -0.49 5.49 19.03
N ALA A 259 -1.45 4.97 18.25
CA ALA A 259 -2.75 5.60 18.07
C ALA A 259 -3.64 5.56 19.32
N ARG A 260 -3.68 4.41 20.02
CA ARG A 260 -4.66 4.07 21.05
C ARG A 260 -4.10 4.11 22.48
N ASP A 261 -2.80 3.91 22.64
CA ASP A 261 -2.14 3.74 23.95
C ASP A 261 -0.74 4.38 23.96
N GLY A 262 -0.61 5.56 23.33
CA GLY A 262 0.67 6.22 23.08
C GLY A 262 1.49 6.52 24.34
N HIS A 263 0.83 6.83 25.47
CA HIS A 263 1.51 7.05 26.75
C HIS A 263 2.17 5.76 27.27
N ALA A 264 1.45 4.63 27.23
CA ALA A 264 2.01 3.36 27.68
C ALA A 264 3.11 2.88 26.72
N LEU A 265 2.95 3.09 25.42
CA LEU A 265 3.98 2.81 24.42
C LEU A 265 5.25 3.63 24.69
N ALA A 266 5.13 4.95 24.88
CA ALA A 266 6.26 5.82 25.24
C ALA A 266 6.96 5.35 26.52
N SER A 267 6.19 5.02 27.56
CA SER A 267 6.74 4.47 28.81
C SER A 267 7.46 3.13 28.59
N ALA A 268 6.92 2.25 27.76
CA ALA A 268 7.53 0.95 27.47
C ALA A 268 8.85 1.10 26.69
N LEU A 269 8.90 2.04 25.74
CA LEU A 269 10.11 2.36 24.97
C LEU A 269 11.21 2.94 25.86
N ARG A 270 10.89 3.94 26.71
CA ARG A 270 11.85 4.51 27.68
C ARG A 270 12.41 3.48 28.66
N GLN A 271 11.60 2.49 29.04
CA GLN A 271 12.01 1.41 29.93
C GLN A 271 12.75 0.27 29.20
N GLY A 272 12.95 0.38 27.88
CA GLY A 272 13.64 -0.66 27.11
C GLY A 272 12.89 -1.99 27.05
N ARG A 273 11.54 -1.99 27.15
CA ARG A 273 10.73 -3.22 27.14
C ARG A 273 10.67 -3.94 25.78
N HIS A 274 11.18 -3.31 24.73
CA HIS A 274 11.29 -3.88 23.38
C HIS A 274 12.74 -3.85 22.88
N PRO A 275 13.68 -4.54 23.54
CA PRO A 275 15.11 -4.45 23.20
C PRO A 275 15.42 -5.03 21.81
N GLN A 276 14.57 -5.92 21.31
CA GLN A 276 14.69 -6.54 19.99
C GLN A 276 14.05 -5.70 18.87
N MET A 277 13.44 -4.55 19.18
CA MET A 277 12.87 -3.67 18.16
C MET A 277 14.01 -2.99 17.36
N PRO A 278 13.99 -3.04 16.02
CA PRO A 278 14.95 -2.30 15.20
C PRO A 278 14.99 -0.82 15.56
N TRP A 279 16.19 -0.23 15.59
CA TRP A 279 16.37 1.17 15.97
C TRP A 279 15.50 2.13 15.14
N ALA A 280 15.40 1.92 13.83
CA ALA A 280 14.56 2.76 12.96
C ALA A 280 13.08 2.75 13.39
N LEU A 281 12.58 1.59 13.82
CA LEU A 281 11.21 1.49 14.36
C LEU A 281 11.08 2.15 15.73
N GLN A 282 12.11 2.15 16.57
CA GLN A 282 12.09 2.89 17.84
C GLN A 282 12.05 4.41 17.60
N VAL A 283 12.81 4.90 16.62
CA VAL A 283 12.80 6.31 16.20
C VAL A 283 11.43 6.71 15.67
N TYR A 284 10.84 5.91 14.78
CA TYR A 284 9.49 6.15 14.29
C TYR A 284 8.44 6.03 15.39
N ALA A 285 8.57 5.10 16.32
CA ALA A 285 7.67 5.00 17.47
C ALA A 285 7.72 6.26 18.32
N ALA A 286 8.92 6.74 18.65
CA ALA A 286 9.15 7.95 19.42
C ALA A 286 8.54 9.18 18.72
N SER A 287 8.66 9.29 17.39
CA SER A 287 8.08 10.40 16.64
C SER A 287 6.55 10.35 16.58
N LEU A 288 5.95 9.17 16.39
CA LEU A 288 4.48 8.98 16.41
C LEU A 288 3.90 9.37 17.77
N VAL A 289 4.54 8.93 18.86
CA VAL A 289 4.15 9.28 20.23
C VAL A 289 4.80 10.56 20.73
N GLY A 290 5.30 11.46 19.86
CA GLY A 290 5.76 12.79 20.26
C GLY A 290 6.86 12.86 21.34
N ASP A 291 7.63 11.78 21.55
CA ASP A 291 8.60 11.65 22.65
C ASP A 291 9.98 12.18 22.24
N ILE A 292 10.11 13.51 22.23
CA ILE A 292 11.34 14.21 21.86
C ILE A 292 12.55 13.80 22.73
N PRO A 293 12.43 13.68 24.07
CA PRO A 293 13.54 13.19 24.90
C PRO A 293 14.05 11.81 24.48
N LEU A 294 13.14 10.86 24.22
CA LEU A 294 13.51 9.53 23.74
C LEU A 294 14.17 9.60 22.36
N LEU A 295 13.62 10.40 21.44
CA LEU A 295 14.20 10.58 20.10
C LEU A 295 15.65 11.09 20.17
N ARG A 296 15.93 12.08 21.02
CA ARG A 296 17.29 12.60 21.24
C ARG A 296 18.22 11.55 21.86
N GLN A 297 17.70 10.78 22.82
CA GLN A 297 18.46 9.67 23.40
C GLN A 297 18.82 8.63 22.34
N LEU A 298 17.87 8.26 21.47
CA LEU A 298 18.10 7.31 20.38
C LEU A 298 19.09 7.86 19.35
N ALA A 299 19.05 9.16 19.04
CA ALA A 299 19.98 9.81 18.12
C ALA A 299 21.42 9.85 18.67
N ALA A 300 21.59 10.11 19.97
CA ALA A 300 22.91 10.21 20.61
C ALA A 300 23.75 8.91 20.57
N HIS A 301 23.10 7.76 20.34
CA HIS A 301 23.76 6.45 20.28
C HIS A 301 23.93 5.92 18.85
N THR A 302 23.67 6.75 17.83
CA THR A 302 23.71 6.35 16.43
C THR A 302 24.83 7.04 15.69
N ALA A 303 25.55 6.30 14.84
CA ALA A 303 26.52 6.87 13.92
C ALA A 303 25.78 7.63 12.81
N LEU A 304 25.72 8.95 12.91
CA LEU A 304 25.07 9.80 11.90
C LEU A 304 25.82 9.85 10.54
N GLU A 305 26.93 9.13 10.42
CA GLU A 305 27.57 8.89 9.12
C GLU A 305 26.79 7.87 8.27
N ASP A 306 25.97 7.03 8.91
CA ASP A 306 25.05 6.11 8.24
C ASP A 306 23.89 6.90 7.60
N GLU A 307 23.75 6.74 6.29
CA GLU A 307 22.71 7.41 5.51
C GLU A 307 21.31 6.99 5.96
N GLU A 308 21.07 5.70 6.21
CA GLU A 308 19.74 5.20 6.59
C GLU A 308 19.32 5.76 7.97
N ALA A 309 20.27 5.82 8.90
CA ALA A 309 20.08 6.43 10.20
C ALA A 309 19.74 7.92 10.11
N CYS A 310 20.52 8.67 9.35
CA CYS A 310 20.26 10.09 9.10
C CYS A 310 18.86 10.31 8.50
N ARG A 311 18.46 9.50 7.52
CA ARG A 311 17.13 9.61 6.88
C ARG A 311 15.99 9.31 7.83
N THR A 312 16.13 8.27 8.65
CA THR A 312 15.13 7.91 9.66
C THR A 312 14.91 9.07 10.65
N LEU A 313 15.98 9.72 11.11
CA LEU A 313 15.90 10.87 12.02
C LEU A 313 15.37 12.12 11.32
N ALA A 314 15.72 12.34 10.04
CA ALA A 314 15.17 13.42 9.24
C ALA A 314 13.65 13.28 9.08
N ASP A 315 13.14 12.09 8.77
CA ASP A 315 11.70 11.80 8.68
C ASP A 315 10.99 12.01 10.02
N ALA A 316 11.59 11.51 11.11
CA ALA A 316 11.06 11.71 12.46
C ALA A 316 11.03 13.20 12.86
N THR A 317 12.04 13.96 12.46
CA THR A 317 12.12 15.40 12.73
C THR A 317 11.12 16.17 11.87
N ALA A 318 11.01 15.86 10.58
CA ALA A 318 10.02 16.45 9.67
C ALA A 318 8.60 16.22 10.18
N LEU A 319 8.36 15.03 10.73
CA LEU A 319 7.14 14.74 11.46
C LEU A 319 7.00 15.72 12.64
N LEU A 320 7.95 15.78 13.57
CA LEU A 320 7.74 16.59 14.78
C LEU A 320 7.71 18.11 14.55
N THR A 321 8.44 18.64 13.56
CA THR A 321 8.49 20.07 13.23
C THR A 321 7.29 20.52 12.41
N GLY A 322 6.75 19.66 11.55
CA GLY A 322 5.83 20.10 10.50
C GLY A 322 6.53 20.88 9.38
N GLU A 323 7.85 20.74 9.23
CA GLU A 323 8.63 21.24 8.09
C GLU A 323 9.38 20.11 7.34
N PRO A 324 9.44 20.13 5.98
CA PRO A 324 10.18 19.14 5.20
C PRO A 324 11.67 19.16 5.56
N ALA A 325 12.20 18.03 6.02
CA ALA A 325 13.60 17.92 6.39
C ALA A 325 14.53 17.65 5.18
N ASP A 326 13.99 17.05 4.11
CA ASP A 326 14.68 16.66 2.86
C ASP A 326 15.52 17.77 2.21
N ILE A 327 14.97 19.00 2.19
CA ILE A 327 15.65 20.30 2.16
C ILE A 327 17.17 20.23 2.35
N ALA A 328 17.50 19.88 3.59
CA ALA A 328 18.85 19.91 4.12
C ALA A 328 19.62 18.60 3.90
N PHE A 329 18.93 17.49 3.61
CA PHE A 329 19.52 16.14 3.56
C PHE A 329 19.78 15.62 2.13
N ASP A 330 19.00 16.05 1.13
CA ASP A 330 19.10 15.60 -0.26
C ASP A 330 20.07 16.43 -1.14
N MET A 331 20.57 17.57 -0.65
CA MET A 331 21.46 18.47 -1.42
C MET A 331 22.93 18.04 -1.53
N GLY A 332 23.24 16.74 -1.51
CA GLY A 332 24.61 16.27 -1.75
C GLY A 332 25.62 16.66 -0.66
N ASN A 333 25.15 16.95 0.55
CA ASN A 333 26.02 17.18 1.71
C ASN A 333 26.83 15.91 2.02
N GLU A 334 28.12 16.06 2.32
CA GLU A 334 28.95 14.98 2.87
C GLU A 334 28.34 14.44 4.18
N ALA A 335 28.70 13.22 4.58
CA ALA A 335 28.10 12.54 5.73
C ALA A 335 28.14 13.38 7.03
N SER A 336 29.25 14.10 7.26
CA SER A 336 29.42 15.04 8.38
C SER A 336 28.47 16.23 8.33
N GLY A 337 28.22 16.78 7.14
CA GLY A 337 27.28 17.89 6.93
C GLY A 337 25.83 17.45 7.19
N ARG A 338 25.46 16.24 6.77
CA ARG A 338 24.14 15.66 7.09
C ARG A 338 23.97 15.46 8.59
N ALA A 339 24.95 14.85 9.26
CA ALA A 339 24.92 14.66 10.71
C ALA A 339 24.69 15.98 11.47
N ALA A 340 25.46 17.03 11.14
CA ALA A 340 25.33 18.35 11.77
C ALA A 340 23.93 18.98 11.57
N CYS A 341 23.33 18.80 10.40
CA CYS A 341 21.96 19.25 10.14
C CYS A 341 20.92 18.49 10.96
N VAL A 342 21.04 17.15 11.10
CA VAL A 342 20.13 16.35 11.95
C VAL A 342 20.23 16.84 13.40
N ASP A 343 21.44 16.99 13.91
CA ASP A 343 21.66 17.41 15.30
C ASP A 343 21.09 18.80 15.57
N ALA A 344 21.30 19.75 14.66
CA ALA A 344 20.74 21.09 14.77
C ALA A 344 19.21 21.07 14.78
N ALA A 345 18.59 20.31 13.88
CA ALA A 345 17.13 20.20 13.78
C ALA A 345 16.53 19.52 15.03
N LEU A 346 17.15 18.45 15.53
CA LEU A 346 16.75 17.79 16.76
C LEU A 346 16.91 18.69 17.99
N ALA A 347 17.99 19.49 18.05
CA ALA A 347 18.24 20.45 19.12
C ALA A 347 17.22 21.59 19.14
N ALA A 348 16.71 22.00 17.98
CA ALA A 348 15.68 23.03 17.85
C ALA A 348 14.29 22.58 18.33
N LEU A 349 14.03 21.27 18.44
CA LEU A 349 12.75 20.76 18.93
C LEU A 349 12.48 21.18 20.39
N PRO A 350 11.27 21.66 20.73
CA PRO A 350 10.94 22.06 22.10
C PRO A 350 10.83 20.82 23.00
N VAL A 351 11.68 20.73 24.02
CA VAL A 351 11.69 19.60 24.99
C VAL A 351 10.39 19.52 25.78
N SER A 352 9.77 20.68 26.03
CA SER A 352 8.47 20.82 26.68
C SER A 352 7.40 21.15 25.65
N GLY A 353 7.03 20.15 24.84
CA GLY A 353 5.89 20.19 23.92
C GLY A 353 4.83 19.16 24.32
N PRO A 354 3.58 19.27 23.83
CA PRO A 354 2.59 18.24 24.06
C PRO A 354 3.13 16.90 23.56
N ALA A 355 3.17 15.92 24.46
CA ALA A 355 3.84 14.64 24.29
C ALA A 355 3.26 13.76 23.18
N LEU A 356 2.34 14.22 22.35
CA LEU A 356 1.74 13.45 21.26
C LEU A 356 1.44 14.41 20.10
N ARG A 357 2.13 14.28 18.96
CA ARG A 357 1.84 15.11 17.77
C ARG A 357 0.41 14.87 17.28
N LEU A 358 -0.01 13.61 17.26
CA LEU A 358 -1.33 13.17 16.83
C LEU A 358 -2.33 13.02 17.98
N GLY A 359 -1.91 13.20 19.24
CA GLY A 359 -2.81 13.33 20.38
C GLY A 359 -3.48 14.71 20.46
N ARG A 360 -3.18 15.61 19.51
CA ARG A 360 -3.95 16.84 19.31
C ARG A 360 -5.34 16.51 18.75
N PRO A 361 -6.40 17.23 19.16
CA PRO A 361 -7.72 17.09 18.58
C PRO A 361 -7.69 17.19 17.05
N ARG A 362 -8.55 16.39 16.39
CA ARG A 362 -8.69 16.14 14.94
C ARG A 362 -8.63 17.34 13.99
N THR A 363 -8.72 18.58 14.47
CA THR A 363 -8.87 19.79 13.67
C THR A 363 -7.56 20.46 13.25
N GLN A 364 -6.39 19.98 13.74
CA GLN A 364 -5.12 20.69 13.54
C GLN A 364 -4.05 19.92 12.74
N VAL A 365 -4.25 18.66 12.39
CA VAL A 365 -3.27 17.88 11.62
C VAL A 365 -3.94 17.27 10.40
N VAL A 366 -3.66 17.84 9.22
CA VAL A 366 -4.10 17.27 7.95
C VAL A 366 -3.15 16.11 7.62
N LEU A 367 -3.67 14.88 7.63
CA LEU A 367 -2.88 13.67 7.31
C LEU A 367 -2.13 13.84 5.99
N GLN A 368 -2.78 14.41 4.98
CA GLN A 368 -2.21 14.68 3.66
C GLN A 368 -0.94 15.54 3.74
N GLU A 369 -0.95 16.61 4.54
CA GLU A 369 0.22 17.47 4.74
C GLU A 369 1.33 16.69 5.47
N SER A 370 0.99 15.94 6.52
CA SER A 370 1.98 15.19 7.30
C SER A 370 2.59 14.01 6.54
N SER A 371 1.82 13.34 5.69
CA SER A 371 2.28 12.22 4.87
C SER A 371 3.19 12.69 3.72
N ALA A 372 2.96 13.88 3.16
CA ALA A 372 3.78 14.41 2.07
C ALA A 372 5.22 14.75 2.52
N MET A 373 5.40 14.97 3.82
CA MET A 373 6.67 15.44 4.39
C MET A 373 7.67 14.34 4.72
N VAL A 374 7.18 13.12 4.92
CA VAL A 374 7.97 12.00 5.44
C VAL A 374 8.10 10.88 4.41
N GLY A 375 9.19 10.14 4.55
CA GLY A 375 9.49 8.95 3.79
C GLY A 375 8.47 7.82 3.92
N ALA A 376 8.53 6.87 2.96
CA ALA A 376 7.58 5.77 2.85
C ALA A 376 7.39 4.94 4.14
N PRO A 377 8.44 4.59 4.91
CA PRO A 377 8.28 3.79 6.13
C PRO A 377 7.45 4.47 7.21
N LEU A 378 7.71 5.76 7.48
CA LEU A 378 6.99 6.52 8.49
C LEU A 378 5.59 6.91 8.00
N ARG A 379 5.46 7.27 6.72
CA ARG A 379 4.18 7.55 6.07
C ARG A 379 3.21 6.38 6.20
N ARG A 380 3.72 5.17 6.01
CA ARG A 380 2.98 3.92 6.21
C ARG A 380 2.40 3.79 7.62
N LEU A 381 3.20 4.13 8.64
CA LEU A 381 2.76 4.09 10.04
C LEU A 381 1.69 5.15 10.33
N LEU A 382 1.80 6.34 9.74
CA LEU A 382 0.77 7.39 9.85
C LEU A 382 -0.58 6.93 9.28
N TYR A 383 -0.57 6.26 8.11
CA TYR A 383 -1.79 5.70 7.53
C TYR A 383 -2.44 4.64 8.43
N LEU A 384 -1.62 3.74 9.00
CA LEU A 384 -2.09 2.71 9.93
C LEU A 384 -2.64 3.31 11.23
N GLU A 385 -1.96 4.30 11.80
CA GLU A 385 -2.39 5.03 12.99
C GLU A 385 -3.73 5.72 12.74
N HIS A 386 -3.83 6.45 11.63
CA HIS A 386 -5.04 7.19 11.27
C HIS A 386 -6.23 6.24 11.04
N LEU A 387 -6.00 5.11 10.38
CA LEU A 387 -7.03 4.10 10.14
C LEU A 387 -7.69 3.64 11.43
N SER A 388 -6.87 3.32 12.43
CA SER A 388 -7.34 2.84 13.72
C SER A 388 -8.31 3.82 14.37
N ARG A 389 -8.13 5.13 14.17
CA ARG A 389 -8.90 6.18 14.86
C ARG A 389 -10.17 6.60 14.15
N VAL A 390 -10.28 6.33 12.85
CA VAL A 390 -11.45 6.73 12.06
C VAL A 390 -12.44 5.57 11.93
N GLY A 391 -12.00 4.32 12.03
CA GLY A 391 -12.89 3.15 11.88
C GLY A 391 -13.59 3.08 10.52
N ALA A 392 -13.14 3.89 9.56
CA ALA A 392 -13.70 4.03 8.23
C ALA A 392 -12.64 3.72 7.18
N ALA A 393 -13.13 3.26 6.03
CA ALA A 393 -12.33 3.02 4.84
C ALA A 393 -11.62 4.32 4.39
N LEU A 394 -10.31 4.39 4.65
CA LEU A 394 -9.47 5.51 4.25
C LEU A 394 -9.20 5.57 2.76
N TRP A 395 -9.35 6.76 2.17
CA TRP A 395 -8.60 7.12 0.97
C TRP A 395 -7.11 6.97 1.26
N ILE A 396 -6.52 5.87 0.78
CA ILE A 396 -5.07 5.65 0.77
C ILE A 396 -4.68 5.63 -0.70
N GLU A 397 -3.85 6.59 -1.10
CA GLU A 397 -3.21 6.58 -2.42
C GLU A 397 -2.36 5.32 -2.55
N ALA A 398 -2.38 4.72 -3.74
CA ALA A 398 -2.19 3.29 -3.92
C ALA A 398 -0.76 2.76 -3.73
N ASP A 399 0.14 3.56 -3.16
CA ASP A 399 1.58 3.42 -3.38
C ASP A 399 2.41 3.05 -2.15
N ASP A 400 1.90 3.25 -0.92
CA ASP A 400 2.55 2.71 0.31
C ASP A 400 2.23 1.22 0.57
N LEU A 401 1.78 0.56 -0.49
CA LEU A 401 0.93 -0.60 -0.38
C LEU A 401 1.70 -1.91 -0.26
N ALA A 402 3.00 -2.02 -0.48
CA ALA A 402 3.68 -3.33 -0.38
C ALA A 402 3.47 -4.04 0.97
N VAL A 403 3.21 -3.29 2.04
CA VAL A 403 2.89 -3.85 3.37
C VAL A 403 1.65 -3.19 4.02
N VAL A 404 0.96 -2.26 3.32
CA VAL A 404 -0.40 -1.72 3.63
C VAL A 404 -1.40 -2.10 2.52
N GLN A 405 -1.10 -3.13 1.73
CA GLN A 405 -1.97 -3.74 0.71
C GLN A 405 -3.24 -4.37 1.27
N ALA A 406 -3.34 -4.30 2.58
CA ALA A 406 -4.46 -4.61 3.42
C ALA A 406 -5.51 -3.47 3.51
N LEU A 407 -5.22 -2.24 3.05
CA LEU A 407 -6.04 -1.05 3.36
C LEU A 407 -6.32 -0.07 2.23
N ALA A 408 -5.86 -0.28 0.99
CA ALA A 408 -6.27 0.62 -0.09
C ALA A 408 -7.79 0.62 -0.22
N CYS A 409 -8.44 1.68 0.26
CA CYS A 409 -9.82 1.91 -0.08
C CYS A 409 -9.82 2.58 -1.43
N SER A 410 -10.33 1.81 -2.39
CA SER A 410 -11.19 2.34 -3.42
C SER A 410 -12.09 3.43 -2.82
N THR A 411 -11.99 4.56 -3.48
CA THR A 411 -12.64 5.85 -3.28
C THR A 411 -14.15 5.82 -3.47
N ALA A 412 -14.74 4.65 -3.72
CA ALA A 412 -16.17 4.47 -3.98
C ALA A 412 -17.00 4.13 -2.73
N SER A 413 -16.54 3.25 -1.82
CA SER A 413 -17.48 2.63 -0.85
C SER A 413 -17.96 3.53 0.31
N VAL A 414 -17.34 4.67 0.59
CA VAL A 414 -17.78 5.58 1.68
C VAL A 414 -18.70 6.68 1.16
N ILE A 415 -18.43 7.23 -0.02
CA ILE A 415 -19.32 8.21 -0.67
C ILE A 415 -20.62 7.52 -1.11
N GLU A 416 -20.55 6.26 -1.57
CA GLU A 416 -21.75 5.47 -1.89
C GLU A 416 -22.55 5.09 -0.63
N ARG A 417 -21.91 4.65 0.47
CA ARG A 417 -22.64 4.38 1.73
C ARG A 417 -23.24 5.64 2.38
N ALA A 418 -22.57 6.78 2.24
CA ALA A 418 -23.08 8.07 2.70
C ALA A 418 -24.22 8.60 1.79
N ALA A 419 -24.19 8.31 0.48
CA ALA A 419 -25.26 8.66 -0.45
C ALA A 419 -26.50 7.76 -0.30
N PHE A 420 -26.34 6.51 0.14
CA PHE A 420 -27.43 5.52 0.26
C PHE A 420 -27.95 5.25 1.69
N ASN A 421 -27.55 6.02 2.70
CA ASN A 421 -28.15 5.99 4.05
C ASN A 421 -28.13 4.61 4.79
N ILE A 422 -27.18 3.72 4.48
CA ILE A 422 -27.01 2.47 5.23
C ILE A 422 -25.97 2.70 6.33
N GLY A 423 -26.43 3.29 7.44
CA GLY A 423 -25.56 3.58 8.58
C GLY A 423 -26.08 4.68 9.48
N ARG A 424 -27.37 4.66 9.84
CA ARG A 424 -27.78 5.39 11.05
C ARG A 424 -27.25 4.63 12.26
N ALA A 425 -26.56 5.35 13.14
CA ALA A 425 -26.25 4.90 14.47
C ALA A 425 -27.54 4.36 15.13
N GLN A 426 -27.53 3.09 15.54
CA GLN A 426 -28.47 2.67 16.57
C GLN A 426 -28.00 3.24 17.91
N PRO A 427 -28.95 3.60 18.80
CA PRO A 427 -28.70 4.39 20.01
C PRO A 427 -27.66 3.78 20.95
#